data_AF-A0A933S9Z0-F1
#
_entry.id   AF-A0A933S9Z0-F1
#
_cell.length_a   1.000
_cell.length_b   1.000
_cell.length_c   1.000
_cell.angle_alpha   90.00
_cell.angle_beta   90.00
_cell.angle_gamma   90.00
#
_symmetry.space_group_name_H-M   'P 1'
#
loop_
_entity.id
_entity.type
_entity.pdbx_description
1 polymer ?
#
loop_
_entity_poly.entity_id
_entity_poly.type
_entity_poly.pdbx_seq_one_letter_code
_entity_poly.pdbx_strand_id
1 'polypeptide(L)'
;MSAKRAIVRALLGAFVTAVFCAVAHAQEGEVFASERDTSLDGRQVAFVRLVPGRMLAAPSGDSLPVSELCVSALDGSGARVLLVAGAKRHRNGSPIAGFWSPQFSPDGARVWFTSPATVTSDVACAVDVRTGAVREACGANSLRVVKRGARAGCLIVEQHRYRKGGGSYDWLYLVDPAGRTLATLGDPEAPKVKAKVAALLAGR
;
A
#
# COMPACT_ATOMS: atom_id res chain seq x y z
N MET A 1 45.11 -46.13 -60.53
CA MET A 1 44.12 -47.02 -61.17
C MET A 1 42.83 -46.96 -60.39
N SER A 2 41.73 -46.79 -61.12
CA SER A 2 40.34 -47.12 -60.79
C SER A 2 39.58 -46.30 -59.73
N ALA A 3 38.71 -45.43 -60.25
CA ALA A 3 37.45 -45.05 -59.63
C ALA A 3 36.39 -46.13 -59.87
N LYS A 4 35.45 -46.33 -58.92
CA LYS A 4 33.97 -46.28 -59.14
C LYS A 4 33.13 -47.01 -58.06
N ARG A 5 31.94 -46.40 -57.80
CA ARG A 5 30.66 -46.90 -57.20
C ARG A 5 30.62 -46.95 -55.66
N ALA A 6 29.91 -46.07 -54.94
CA ALA A 6 28.49 -45.66 -54.92
C ALA A 6 27.54 -46.62 -54.17
N ILE A 7 26.77 -46.04 -53.22
CA ILE A 7 25.39 -46.35 -52.76
C ILE A 7 25.22 -46.63 -51.24
N VAL A 8 24.69 -45.59 -50.55
CA VAL A 8 23.57 -45.54 -49.58
C VAL A 8 23.69 -46.27 -48.22
N ARG A 9 23.71 -45.50 -47.12
CA ARG A 9 22.60 -45.45 -46.12
C ARG A 9 22.83 -44.33 -45.09
N ALA A 10 21.79 -43.53 -44.92
CA ALA A 10 21.63 -42.52 -43.87
C ALA A 10 21.44 -43.17 -42.49
N LEU A 11 21.83 -42.45 -41.43
CA LEU A 11 21.08 -42.22 -40.18
C LEU A 11 21.94 -41.31 -39.28
N LEU A 12 21.66 -40.01 -39.34
CA LEU A 12 21.03 -39.21 -38.29
C LEU A 12 21.97 -38.87 -37.12
N GLY A 13 22.43 -37.63 -37.16
CA GLY A 13 23.25 -37.01 -36.14
C GLY A 13 22.49 -36.69 -34.87
N ALA A 14 23.22 -36.78 -33.77
CA ALA A 14 22.87 -36.15 -32.52
C ALA A 14 23.06 -34.64 -32.64
N PHE A 15 22.03 -33.85 -32.31
CA PHE A 15 22.20 -32.66 -31.48
C PHE A 15 20.84 -32.24 -30.92
N VAL A 16 20.67 -32.49 -29.62
CA VAL A 16 19.54 -32.04 -28.83
C VAL A 16 19.62 -30.52 -28.73
N THR A 17 18.66 -29.81 -29.29
CA THR A 17 18.40 -28.41 -28.92
C THR A 17 16.95 -28.33 -28.49
N ALA A 18 16.72 -28.55 -27.19
CA ALA A 18 15.44 -28.28 -26.56
C ALA A 18 15.27 -26.76 -26.50
N VAL A 19 14.40 -26.22 -27.35
CA VAL A 19 13.90 -24.85 -27.22
C VAL A 19 13.00 -24.83 -26.00
N PHE A 20 13.53 -24.40 -24.86
CA PHE A 20 12.71 -23.97 -23.73
C PHE A 20 12.10 -22.62 -24.10
N CYS A 21 10.85 -22.64 -24.58
CA CYS A 21 10.01 -21.45 -24.48
C CYS A 21 9.82 -21.16 -22.99
N ALA A 22 10.56 -20.17 -22.48
CA ALA A 22 10.35 -19.62 -21.16
C ALA A 22 8.97 -18.96 -21.14
N VAL A 23 7.98 -19.70 -20.63
CA VAL A 23 6.73 -19.11 -20.17
C VAL A 23 7.12 -18.18 -19.03
N ALA A 24 6.95 -16.87 -19.22
CA ALA A 24 7.12 -15.88 -18.17
C ALA A 24 6.13 -16.21 -17.04
N HIS A 25 6.60 -16.91 -16.01
CA HIS A 25 5.89 -17.04 -14.76
C HIS A 25 5.83 -15.65 -14.12
N ALA A 26 4.70 -14.97 -14.33
CA ALA A 26 4.23 -14.01 -13.36
C ALA A 26 4.06 -14.78 -12.05
N GLN A 27 5.02 -14.64 -11.14
CA GLN A 27 4.84 -15.09 -9.77
C GLN A 27 3.70 -14.25 -9.19
N GLU A 28 2.51 -14.84 -9.15
CA GLU A 28 1.39 -14.35 -8.36
C GLU A 28 1.83 -14.42 -6.90
N GLY A 29 2.43 -13.33 -6.43
CA GLY A 29 2.59 -13.10 -5.00
C GLY A 29 1.20 -13.19 -4.37
N GLU A 30 1.10 -13.93 -3.27
CA GLU A 30 -0.13 -14.10 -2.52
C GLU A 30 -0.68 -12.70 -2.16
N VAL A 31 -1.73 -12.28 -2.88
CA VAL A 31 -2.42 -11.02 -2.61
C VAL A 31 -3.31 -11.28 -1.41
N PHE A 32 -2.89 -10.86 -0.21
CA PHE A 32 -3.81 -10.73 0.90
C PHE A 32 -4.84 -9.67 0.53
N ALA A 33 -6.01 -10.13 0.10
CA ALA A 33 -7.10 -9.32 -0.44
C ALA A 33 -7.68 -8.28 0.54
N SER A 34 -7.19 -8.20 1.78
CA SER A 34 -7.84 -7.46 2.86
C SER A 34 -7.66 -5.95 2.80
N GLU A 35 -6.73 -5.42 2.00
CA GLU A 35 -6.42 -3.99 1.99
C GLU A 35 -6.29 -3.44 0.57
N ARG A 36 -7.44 -3.22 -0.07
CA ARG A 36 -7.55 -2.55 -1.37
C ARG A 36 -8.54 -1.38 -1.31
N ASP A 37 -8.30 -0.38 -2.14
CA ASP A 37 -9.24 0.72 -2.35
C ASP A 37 -9.37 1.07 -3.83
N THR A 38 -10.58 1.47 -4.23
CA THR A 38 -10.87 1.89 -5.59
C THR A 38 -10.93 3.41 -5.65
N SER A 39 -10.24 3.97 -6.64
CA SER A 39 -10.31 5.39 -7.00
C SER A 39 -11.75 5.84 -7.25
N LEU A 40 -12.05 7.12 -7.01
CA LEU A 40 -13.43 7.61 -7.04
C LEU A 40 -14.08 7.53 -8.43
N ASP A 41 -13.27 7.58 -9.48
CA ASP A 41 -13.69 7.43 -10.88
C ASP A 41 -13.81 5.96 -11.33
N GLY A 42 -13.49 5.01 -10.45
CA GLY A 42 -13.59 3.58 -10.70
C GLY A 42 -12.52 3.01 -11.64
N ARG A 43 -11.47 3.79 -11.99
CA ARG A 43 -10.49 3.38 -13.02
C ARG A 43 -9.29 2.62 -12.46
N GLN A 44 -8.93 2.91 -11.22
CA GLN A 44 -7.73 2.38 -10.56
C GLN A 44 -8.05 1.72 -9.23
N VAL A 45 -7.22 0.73 -8.88
CA VAL A 45 -7.22 0.04 -7.59
C VAL A 45 -5.83 0.21 -6.96
N ALA A 46 -5.80 0.62 -5.70
CA ALA A 46 -4.62 0.59 -4.85
C ALA A 46 -4.68 -0.65 -3.98
N PHE A 47 -3.56 -1.34 -3.81
CA PHE A 47 -3.48 -2.56 -3.02
C PHE A 47 -2.06 -2.78 -2.50
N VAL A 48 -1.95 -3.59 -1.45
CA VAL A 48 -0.67 -4.06 -0.91
C VAL A 48 -0.44 -5.50 -1.33
N ARG A 49 0.79 -5.82 -1.73
CA ARG A 49 1.23 -7.22 -1.89
C ARG A 49 2.46 -7.49 -1.04
N LEU A 50 2.56 -8.69 -0.49
CA LEU A 50 3.72 -9.12 0.25
C LEU A 50 4.81 -9.61 -0.71
N VAL A 51 6.07 -9.42 -0.30
CA VAL A 51 7.24 -9.97 -0.97
C VAL A 51 7.71 -11.18 -0.15
N PRO A 52 7.47 -12.42 -0.63
CA PRO A 52 7.74 -13.62 0.15
C PRO A 52 9.20 -13.74 0.61
N GLY A 53 9.39 -14.29 1.81
CA GLY A 53 10.71 -14.59 2.36
C GLY A 53 11.57 -13.38 2.74
N ARG A 54 11.02 -12.16 2.67
CA ARG A 54 11.73 -10.94 3.06
C ARG A 54 11.08 -10.31 4.28
N MET A 55 11.90 -10.01 5.28
CA MET A 55 11.48 -9.39 6.54
C MET A 55 12.22 -8.07 6.74
N LEU A 56 11.58 -7.15 7.46
CA LEU A 56 12.09 -5.83 7.78
C LEU A 56 11.87 -5.55 9.27
N ALA A 57 12.92 -5.11 9.96
CA ALA A 57 12.79 -4.68 11.35
C ALA A 57 11.86 -3.47 11.46
N ALA A 58 10.86 -3.57 12.31
CA ALA A 58 9.88 -2.53 12.59
C ALA A 58 10.25 -1.77 13.86
N PRO A 59 9.75 -0.53 14.03
CA PRO A 59 9.99 0.27 15.24
C PRO A 59 9.52 -0.38 16.55
N SER A 60 8.56 -1.31 16.49
CA SER A 60 8.09 -2.07 17.65
C SER A 60 9.13 -3.05 18.20
N GLY A 61 10.20 -3.34 17.45
CA GLY A 61 11.16 -4.41 17.73
C GLY A 61 10.83 -5.73 17.03
N ASP A 62 9.63 -5.85 16.46
CA ASP A 62 9.24 -7.00 15.65
C ASP A 62 9.81 -6.92 14.22
N SER A 63 9.62 -7.98 13.45
CA SER A 63 9.87 -7.98 12.01
C SER A 63 8.56 -8.05 11.23
N LEU A 64 8.38 -7.14 10.28
CA LEU A 64 7.27 -7.14 9.35
C LEU A 64 7.68 -7.78 8.01
N PRO A 65 6.78 -8.50 7.32
CA PRO A 65 7.05 -8.91 5.95
C PRO A 65 7.25 -7.66 5.08
N VAL A 66 8.24 -7.71 4.19
CA VAL A 66 8.41 -6.67 3.18
C VAL A 66 7.19 -6.68 2.27
N SER A 67 6.64 -5.51 2.01
CA SER A 67 5.48 -5.33 1.16
C SER A 67 5.71 -4.24 0.12
N GLU A 68 4.85 -4.24 -0.90
CA GLU A 68 4.82 -3.24 -1.96
C GLU A 68 3.42 -2.62 -2.01
N LEU A 69 3.38 -1.29 -2.00
CA LEU A 69 2.16 -0.54 -2.30
C LEU A 69 2.08 -0.35 -3.80
N CYS A 70 1.01 -0.87 -4.39
CA CYS A 70 0.82 -0.96 -5.82
C CYS A 70 -0.45 -0.22 -6.26
N VAL A 71 -0.48 0.17 -7.53
CA VAL A 71 -1.69 0.60 -8.23
C VAL A 71 -1.80 -0.13 -9.56
N SER A 72 -3.02 -0.53 -9.93
CA SER A 72 -3.36 -1.10 -11.24
C SER A 72 -4.66 -0.48 -11.77
N ALA A 73 -4.98 -0.79 -13.03
CA ALA A 73 -6.34 -0.66 -13.53
C ALA A 73 -7.28 -1.65 -12.81
N LEU A 74 -8.60 -1.44 -12.94
CA LEU A 74 -9.62 -2.28 -12.30
C LEU A 74 -9.61 -3.74 -12.78
N ASP A 75 -9.19 -3.97 -14.04
CA ASP A 75 -9.02 -5.29 -14.64
C ASP A 75 -7.68 -5.97 -14.25
N GLY A 76 -6.88 -5.33 -13.39
CA GLY A 76 -5.56 -5.79 -12.96
C GLY A 76 -4.42 -5.46 -13.92
N SER A 77 -4.71 -4.91 -15.10
CA SER A 77 -3.69 -4.51 -16.07
C SER A 77 -2.88 -3.29 -15.60
N GLY A 78 -1.68 -3.12 -16.16
CA GLY A 78 -0.85 -1.94 -15.90
C GLY A 78 -0.41 -1.79 -14.43
N ALA A 79 -0.37 -2.89 -13.67
CA ALA A 79 0.06 -2.88 -12.28
C ALA A 79 1.49 -2.33 -12.16
N ARG A 80 1.68 -1.37 -11.26
CA ARG A 80 2.99 -0.80 -10.94
C ARG A 80 3.16 -0.55 -9.45
N VAL A 81 4.39 -0.69 -8.99
CA VAL A 81 4.79 -0.42 -7.61
C VAL A 81 4.95 1.09 -7.42
N LEU A 82 4.28 1.65 -6.42
CA LEU A 82 4.44 3.04 -5.98
C LEU A 82 5.53 3.16 -4.90
N LEU A 83 5.59 2.19 -3.99
CA LEU A 83 6.52 2.20 -2.87
C LEU A 83 6.85 0.77 -2.41
N VAL A 84 8.13 0.53 -2.12
CA VAL A 84 8.61 -0.73 -1.52
C VAL A 84 8.94 -0.46 -0.04
N ALA A 85 8.52 -1.36 0.85
CA ALA A 85 8.79 -1.23 2.27
C ALA A 85 10.30 -1.11 2.55
N GLY A 86 10.69 -0.14 3.38
CA GLY A 86 12.08 0.17 3.71
C GLY A 86 12.83 1.03 2.68
N ALA A 87 12.27 1.31 1.49
CA ALA A 87 12.92 2.16 0.49
C ALA A 87 12.97 3.65 0.90
N LYS A 88 12.12 4.05 1.84
CA LYS A 88 12.07 5.39 2.43
C LYS A 88 12.06 5.28 3.95
N ARG A 89 12.37 6.39 4.63
CA ARG A 89 12.37 6.48 6.08
C ARG A 89 11.42 7.56 6.55
N HIS A 90 10.84 7.32 7.71
CA HIS A 90 10.12 8.30 8.48
C HIS A 90 11.05 9.43 8.95
N ARG A 91 10.49 10.56 9.38
CA ARG A 91 11.26 11.70 9.92
C ARG A 91 12.12 11.33 11.13
N ASN A 92 11.69 10.35 11.92
CA ASN A 92 12.46 9.83 13.06
C ASN A 92 13.51 8.77 12.67
N GLY A 93 13.67 8.48 11.37
CA GLY A 93 14.66 7.55 10.84
C GLY A 93 14.20 6.10 10.72
N SER A 94 13.04 5.70 11.24
CA SER A 94 12.52 4.35 11.06
C SER A 94 12.14 4.08 9.59
N PRO A 95 12.18 2.82 9.11
CA PRO A 95 11.74 2.53 7.75
C PRO A 95 10.24 2.74 7.59
N ILE A 96 9.81 3.29 6.45
CA ILE A 96 8.39 3.29 6.07
C ILE A 96 8.03 1.90 5.56
N ALA A 97 7.06 1.25 6.19
CA ALA A 97 6.67 -0.14 5.95
C ALA A 97 5.20 -0.34 6.33
N GLY A 98 4.71 -1.59 6.36
CA GLY A 98 3.36 -1.91 6.87
C GLY A 98 2.29 -0.98 6.29
N PHE A 99 2.14 -0.97 4.97
CA PHE A 99 1.32 0.01 4.23
C PHE A 99 -0.19 -0.14 4.46
N TRP A 100 -0.64 0.08 5.69
CA TRP A 100 -1.96 -0.34 6.13
C TRP A 100 -3.08 0.54 5.57
N SER A 101 -4.17 -0.13 5.20
CA SER A 101 -5.44 0.48 4.77
C SER A 101 -5.27 1.54 3.66
N PRO A 102 -4.63 1.22 2.52
CA PRO A 102 -4.37 2.17 1.46
C PRO A 102 -5.68 2.72 0.89
N GLN A 103 -5.80 4.03 0.74
CA GLN A 103 -6.99 4.71 0.24
C GLN A 103 -6.64 5.87 -0.69
N PHE A 104 -7.29 5.94 -1.85
CA PHE A 104 -7.11 7.05 -2.77
C PHE A 104 -7.64 8.37 -2.18
N SER A 105 -6.94 9.46 -2.47
CA SER A 105 -7.52 10.80 -2.39
C SER A 105 -8.69 10.95 -3.39
N PRO A 106 -9.63 11.89 -3.16
CA PRO A 106 -10.79 12.06 -4.03
C PRO A 106 -10.45 12.30 -5.51
N ASP A 107 -9.32 12.97 -5.76
CA ASP A 107 -8.78 13.29 -7.08
C ASP A 107 -7.95 12.16 -7.70
N GLY A 108 -7.74 11.03 -6.99
CA GLY A 108 -6.91 9.91 -7.41
C GLY A 108 -5.41 10.21 -7.49
N ALA A 109 -4.97 11.43 -7.11
CA ALA A 109 -3.57 11.84 -7.26
C ALA A 109 -2.65 11.20 -6.21
N ARG A 110 -3.20 10.74 -5.08
CA ARG A 110 -2.44 10.20 -3.96
C ARG A 110 -3.10 8.93 -3.42
N VAL A 111 -2.28 8.05 -2.89
CA VAL A 111 -2.73 6.94 -2.02
C VAL A 111 -2.25 7.24 -0.60
N TRP A 112 -3.20 7.35 0.32
CA TRP A 112 -2.98 7.46 1.75
C TRP A 112 -2.87 6.09 2.39
N PHE A 113 -2.02 5.92 3.40
CA PHE A 113 -1.87 4.70 4.17
C PHE A 113 -1.32 5.04 5.56
N THR A 114 -1.44 4.14 6.53
CA THR A 114 -0.69 4.24 7.80
C THR A 114 0.56 3.39 7.72
N SER A 115 1.61 3.80 8.45
CA SER A 115 2.88 3.08 8.55
C SER A 115 3.40 3.20 9.98
N PRO A 116 3.93 2.12 10.57
CA PRO A 116 4.46 2.15 11.93
C PRO A 116 5.70 3.04 12.00
N ALA A 117 5.68 4.03 12.88
CA ALA A 117 6.78 4.98 13.04
C ALA A 117 7.49 4.82 14.39
N THR A 118 6.74 4.48 15.45
CA THR A 118 7.25 4.21 16.80
C THR A 118 6.64 2.91 17.35
N VAL A 119 6.98 2.56 18.59
CA VAL A 119 6.42 1.37 19.26
C VAL A 119 4.90 1.49 19.49
N THR A 120 4.40 2.69 19.74
CA THR A 120 3.00 2.94 20.17
C THR A 120 2.20 3.76 19.16
N SER A 121 2.81 4.15 18.04
CA SER A 121 2.16 5.06 17.10
C SER A 121 2.61 4.88 15.67
N ASP A 122 1.62 4.94 14.81
CA ASP A 122 1.76 4.96 13.37
C ASP A 122 1.66 6.40 12.84
N VAL A 123 1.96 6.56 11.55
CA VAL A 123 1.90 7.85 10.85
C VAL A 123 1.10 7.69 9.57
N ALA A 124 0.16 8.62 9.35
CA ALA A 124 -0.51 8.78 8.07
C ALA A 124 0.49 9.32 7.04
N CYS A 125 0.71 8.52 6.01
CA CYS A 125 1.56 8.85 4.88
C CYS A 125 0.72 8.96 3.60
N ALA A 126 1.20 9.76 2.65
CA ALA A 126 0.68 9.78 1.30
C ALA A 126 1.82 9.53 0.31
N VAL A 127 1.56 8.70 -0.69
CA VAL A 127 2.39 8.59 -1.88
C VAL A 127 1.68 9.26 -3.06
N ASP A 128 2.40 10.11 -3.78
CA ASP A 128 1.93 10.67 -5.04
C ASP A 128 1.95 9.58 -6.12
N VAL A 129 0.79 9.34 -6.73
CA VAL A 129 0.61 8.23 -7.68
C VAL A 129 1.50 8.41 -8.91
N ARG A 130 1.75 9.64 -9.36
CA ARG A 130 2.53 9.90 -10.58
C ARG A 130 4.03 9.80 -10.33
N THR A 131 4.51 10.37 -9.23
CA THR A 131 5.94 10.60 -8.97
C THR A 131 6.55 9.62 -7.97
N GLY A 132 5.73 8.89 -7.19
CA GLY A 132 6.21 8.06 -6.09
C GLY A 132 6.74 8.88 -4.90
N ALA A 133 6.54 10.21 -4.89
CA ALA A 133 6.97 11.05 -3.79
C ALA A 133 6.13 10.75 -2.54
N VAL A 134 6.81 10.45 -1.44
CA VAL A 134 6.19 10.13 -0.15
C VAL A 134 6.23 11.34 0.77
N ARG A 135 5.16 11.58 1.51
CA ARG A 135 5.12 12.57 2.60
C ARG A 135 4.38 12.02 3.81
N GLU A 136 4.80 12.47 4.99
CA GLU A 136 4.06 12.27 6.24
C GLU A 136 3.11 13.44 6.49
N ALA A 137 1.91 13.16 6.99
CA ALA A 137 0.96 14.18 7.40
C ALA A 137 0.94 14.36 8.93
N CYS A 138 0.55 13.32 9.66
CA CYS A 138 0.41 13.36 11.12
C CYS A 138 0.48 11.94 11.70
N GLY A 139 0.58 11.82 13.04
CA GLY A 139 0.34 10.54 13.71
C GLY A 139 -1.06 10.01 13.38
N ALA A 140 -1.19 8.72 13.16
CA ALA A 140 -2.45 8.07 12.82
C ALA A 140 -2.36 6.54 12.96
N ASN A 141 -2.94 5.97 14.02
CA ASN A 141 -3.04 4.51 14.24
C ASN A 141 -4.13 3.87 13.36
N SER A 142 -5.04 4.68 12.83
CA SER A 142 -5.92 4.32 11.74
C SER A 142 -6.24 5.55 10.89
N LEU A 143 -6.73 5.30 9.67
CA LEU A 143 -6.94 6.31 8.64
C LEU A 143 -8.18 5.97 7.82
N ARG A 144 -9.05 6.95 7.59
CA ARG A 144 -10.02 6.93 6.49
C ARG A 144 -10.04 8.25 5.72
N VAL A 145 -10.08 8.15 4.40
CA VAL A 145 -10.17 9.32 3.51
C VAL A 145 -11.64 9.71 3.33
N VAL A 146 -11.99 10.96 3.56
CA VAL A 146 -13.30 11.50 3.18
C VAL A 146 -13.30 11.74 1.68
N LYS A 147 -14.06 10.93 0.92
CA LYS A 147 -14.03 10.97 -0.55
C LYS A 147 -14.99 11.98 -1.18
N ARG A 148 -16.04 12.42 -0.47
CA ARG A 148 -17.13 13.26 -1.01
C ARG A 148 -17.57 14.33 -0.01
N GLY A 149 -18.35 15.30 -0.48
CA GLY A 149 -18.92 16.37 0.34
C GLY A 149 -17.93 17.50 0.66
N ALA A 150 -18.35 18.44 1.52
CA ALA A 150 -17.59 19.65 1.83
C ALA A 150 -16.23 19.39 2.54
N ARG A 151 -16.03 18.17 3.04
CA ARG A 151 -14.78 17.73 3.69
C ARG A 151 -13.96 16.77 2.81
N ALA A 152 -14.29 16.64 1.52
CA ALA A 152 -13.54 15.79 0.60
C ALA A 152 -12.03 16.10 0.66
N GLY A 153 -11.21 15.05 0.77
CA GLY A 153 -9.75 15.13 0.88
C GLY A 153 -9.25 15.20 2.33
N CYS A 154 -10.11 15.55 3.29
CA CYS A 154 -9.76 15.43 4.71
C CYS A 154 -9.61 13.96 5.13
N LEU A 155 -8.89 13.74 6.21
CA LEU A 155 -8.66 12.42 6.79
C LEU A 155 -9.35 12.34 8.15
N ILE A 156 -9.94 11.19 8.42
CA ILE A 156 -10.35 10.78 9.76
C ILE A 156 -9.25 9.88 10.27
N VAL A 157 -8.58 10.28 11.34
CA VAL A 157 -7.44 9.55 11.90
C VAL A 157 -7.64 9.27 13.37
N GLU A 158 -7.24 8.09 13.82
CA GLU A 158 -7.11 7.78 15.24
C GLU A 158 -5.72 8.16 15.72
N GLN A 159 -5.63 8.88 16.84
CA GLN A 159 -4.34 9.28 17.40
C GLN A 159 -4.23 8.89 18.85
N HIS A 160 -3.11 8.22 19.16
CA HIS A 160 -2.65 8.02 20.52
C HIS A 160 -2.21 9.35 21.12
N ARG A 161 -2.84 9.77 22.21
CA ARG A 161 -2.50 11.00 22.93
C ARG A 161 -2.55 10.79 24.44
N TYR A 162 -1.87 11.65 25.19
CA TYR A 162 -1.82 11.60 26.65
C TYR A 162 -2.74 12.65 27.28
N ARG A 163 -3.36 12.30 28.41
CA ARG A 163 -4.16 13.26 29.21
C ARG A 163 -3.26 14.07 30.13
N LYS A 164 -3.67 15.31 30.42
CA LYS A 164 -3.04 16.11 31.48
C LYS A 164 -3.36 15.43 32.82
N GLY A 165 -2.33 14.95 33.52
CA GLY A 165 -2.48 14.17 34.76
C GLY A 165 -2.27 12.66 34.61
N GLY A 166 -1.92 12.18 33.41
CA GLY A 166 -1.55 10.78 33.19
C GLY A 166 -2.60 9.96 32.44
N GLY A 167 -2.16 8.82 31.92
CA GLY A 167 -2.95 7.95 31.05
C GLY A 167 -2.97 8.42 29.59
N SER A 168 -3.40 7.52 28.72
CA SER A 168 -3.50 7.72 27.28
C SER A 168 -4.92 7.47 26.78
N TYR A 169 -5.18 7.91 25.56
CA TYR A 169 -6.43 7.69 24.84
C TYR A 169 -6.19 7.69 23.35
N ASP A 170 -7.03 6.93 22.65
CA ASP A 170 -7.05 6.82 21.20
C ASP A 170 -8.37 7.39 20.72
N TRP A 171 -8.34 8.64 20.28
CA TRP A 171 -9.53 9.34 19.78
C TRP A 171 -9.42 9.60 18.29
N LEU A 172 -10.58 9.72 17.65
CA LEU A 172 -10.70 10.13 16.26
C LEU A 172 -10.60 11.65 16.13
N TYR A 173 -9.91 12.09 15.09
CA TYR A 173 -9.74 13.48 14.68
C TYR A 173 -10.03 13.62 13.19
N LEU A 174 -10.63 14.74 12.81
CA LEU A 174 -10.69 15.19 11.43
C LEU A 174 -9.48 16.09 11.19
N VAL A 175 -8.65 15.74 10.21
CA VAL A 175 -7.46 16.48 9.82
C VAL A 175 -7.52 16.87 8.34
N ASP A 176 -6.89 17.99 7.99
CA ASP A 176 -6.73 18.38 6.61
C ASP A 176 -5.64 17.56 5.90
N PRO A 177 -5.50 17.63 4.57
CA PRO A 177 -4.44 16.92 3.85
C PRO A 177 -3.02 17.28 4.29
N ALA A 178 -2.80 18.41 4.96
CA ALA A 178 -1.49 18.82 5.48
C ALA A 178 -1.22 18.25 6.89
N GLY A 179 -2.17 17.52 7.48
CA GLY A 179 -2.07 16.93 8.81
C GLY A 179 -2.52 17.86 9.94
N ARG A 180 -3.10 19.04 9.64
CA ARG A 180 -3.61 19.95 10.67
C ARG A 180 -4.96 19.47 11.17
N THR A 181 -5.13 19.42 12.50
CA THR A 181 -6.41 19.06 13.12
C THR A 181 -7.46 20.15 12.88
N LEU A 182 -8.59 19.75 12.27
CA LEU A 182 -9.74 20.60 12.04
C LEU A 182 -10.82 20.42 13.12
N ALA A 183 -10.96 19.19 13.64
CA ALA A 183 -11.90 18.90 14.72
C ALA A 183 -11.50 17.63 15.48
N THR A 184 -11.79 17.61 16.78
CA THR A 184 -11.85 16.37 17.57
C THR A 184 -13.20 15.71 17.31
N LEU A 185 -13.19 14.43 16.96
CA LEU A 185 -14.40 13.63 16.80
C LEU A 185 -14.72 12.90 18.10
N GLY A 186 -13.70 12.40 18.81
CA GLY A 186 -13.83 11.78 20.13
C GLY A 186 -13.57 10.28 20.11
N ASP A 187 -14.06 9.59 21.15
CA ASP A 187 -13.91 8.15 21.32
C ASP A 187 -14.54 7.36 20.15
N PRO A 188 -13.78 6.51 19.44
CA PRO A 188 -14.31 5.72 18.32
C PRO A 188 -15.46 4.80 18.72
N GLU A 189 -15.56 4.40 19.99
CA GLU A 189 -16.59 3.50 20.48
C GLU A 189 -17.91 4.20 20.81
N ALA A 190 -17.89 5.52 21.01
CA ALA A 190 -19.09 6.28 21.33
C ALA A 190 -20.09 6.31 20.13
N PRO A 191 -21.37 5.95 20.32
CA PRO A 191 -22.35 5.89 19.22
C PRO A 191 -22.50 7.21 18.43
N LYS A 192 -22.43 8.35 19.12
CA LYS A 192 -22.48 9.68 18.50
C LYS A 192 -21.28 9.92 17.57
N VAL A 193 -20.11 9.42 17.92
CA VAL A 193 -18.89 9.54 17.13
C VAL A 193 -18.96 8.64 15.89
N LYS A 194 -19.41 7.39 16.05
CA LYS A 194 -19.67 6.47 14.93
C LYS A 194 -20.63 7.08 13.91
N ALA A 195 -21.73 7.66 14.38
CA ALA A 195 -22.71 8.35 13.51
C ALA A 195 -22.10 9.55 12.78
N LYS A 196 -21.30 10.38 13.48
CA LYS A 196 -20.62 11.54 12.89
C LYS A 196 -19.60 11.12 11.82
N VAL A 197 -18.83 10.07 12.09
CA VAL A 197 -17.88 9.50 11.14
C VAL A 197 -18.60 8.95 9.90
N ALA A 198 -19.70 8.23 10.09
CA ALA A 198 -20.51 7.72 8.97
C ALA A 198 -21.11 8.85 8.13
N ALA A 199 -21.56 9.96 8.75
CA ALA A 199 -22.04 11.14 8.05
C ALA A 199 -20.93 11.76 7.18
N LEU A 200 -19.74 11.99 7.74
CA LEU A 200 -18.59 12.52 7.02
C LEU A 200 -18.22 11.67 5.81
N LEU A 201 -18.18 10.35 5.97
CA LEU A 201 -17.84 9.42 4.88
C LEU A 201 -18.92 9.32 3.81
N ALA A 202 -20.18 9.54 4.18
CA ALA A 202 -21.28 9.69 3.24
C ALA A 202 -21.30 11.07 2.54
N GLY A 203 -20.39 11.98 2.90
CA GLY A 203 -20.34 13.34 2.37
C GLY A 203 -21.41 14.29 2.91
N ARG A 204 -21.98 13.97 4.08
CA ARG A 204 -23.00 14.75 4.79
C ARG A 204 -22.39 15.61 5.90
#